data_AF-A0A7V9T0T8-F1
#
_entry.id   AF-A0A7V9T0T8-F1
#
_cell.length_a   1.000
_cell.length_b   1.000
_cell.length_c   1.000
_cell.angle_alpha   90.00
_cell.angle_beta   90.00
_cell.angle_gamma   90.00
#
_symmetry.space_group_name_H-M   'P 1'
#
loop_
_entity.id
_entity.type
_entity.pdbx_description
1 polymer ?
#
loop_
_entity_poly.entity_id
_entity_poly.type
_entity_poly.pdbx_seq_one_letter_code
_entity_poly.pdbx_strand_id
1 'polypeptide(L)'
;MRRVVHAVAPVRICDVGGWTDTWFAGHGAVLNLAVTPGVQVRVEARPPDGGPSVVIEVENEGERLSGPYPLLEAAIDESRLRDHLAVRVVVRSDAPMGASMGTSAAVVVALLGALDALTPGRRTPLEVAAAAHRVETDRLGLQSGIQDQLCAASGGISFIEMPAYPSATVTRLDVADAAWHELDRRLLLVFLGPHRSSPVHEQVIAGLAAR
;
A
#
# COMPACT_ATOMS: atom_id res chain seq x y z
N MET A 1 -6.21 28.41 -5.32
CA MET A 1 -6.78 28.06 -4.00
C MET A 1 -6.02 26.86 -3.45
N ARG A 2 -5.52 26.92 -2.21
CA ARG A 2 -4.78 25.81 -1.58
C ARG A 2 -5.77 24.76 -1.07
N ARG A 3 -5.52 23.48 -1.35
CA ARG A 3 -6.33 22.35 -0.86
C ARG A 3 -5.46 21.44 0.00
N VAL A 4 -6.04 20.87 1.04
CA VAL A 4 -5.36 19.92 1.92
C VAL A 4 -6.22 18.67 2.01
N VAL A 5 -5.62 17.51 1.72
CA VAL A 5 -6.26 16.20 1.81
C VAL A 5 -5.48 15.34 2.79
N HIS A 6 -6.21 14.61 3.62
CA HIS A 6 -5.67 13.60 4.52
C HIS A 6 -6.23 12.25 4.12
N ALA A 7 -5.35 11.26 4.04
CA ALA A 7 -5.71 9.87 3.78
C ALA A 7 -4.98 8.96 4.77
N VAL A 8 -5.62 7.83 5.08
CA VAL A 8 -5.05 6.79 5.94
C VAL A 8 -5.28 5.46 5.24
N ALA A 9 -4.28 4.60 5.26
CA ALA A 9 -4.41 3.21 4.82
C ALA A 9 -3.88 2.28 5.92
N PRO A 10 -4.62 1.23 6.31
CA PRO A 10 -4.12 0.24 7.23
C PRO A 10 -2.95 -0.56 6.62
N VAL A 11 -2.13 -1.12 7.49
CA VAL A 11 -1.20 -2.20 7.14
C VAL A 11 -1.90 -3.55 7.35
N ARG A 12 -1.27 -4.67 7.00
CA ARG A 12 -1.90 -5.99 7.06
C ARG A 12 -1.07 -7.04 7.79
N ILE A 13 -1.76 -7.89 8.55
CA ILE A 13 -1.25 -9.10 9.17
C ILE A 13 -2.03 -10.31 8.66
N CYS A 14 -1.63 -11.50 9.13
CA CYS A 14 -2.23 -12.78 8.79
C CYS A 14 -2.08 -13.09 7.29
N ASP A 15 -1.14 -13.96 6.95
CA ASP A 15 -0.77 -14.25 5.56
C ASP A 15 -1.22 -15.67 5.19
N VAL A 16 -2.53 -15.93 5.31
CA VAL A 16 -3.09 -17.26 5.00
C VAL A 16 -3.22 -17.38 3.49
N GLY A 17 -2.45 -18.29 2.89
CA GLY A 17 -2.38 -18.45 1.44
C GLY A 17 -1.35 -17.55 0.76
N GLY A 18 -0.52 -16.82 1.52
CA GLY A 18 0.53 -15.96 0.99
C GLY A 18 1.36 -16.62 -0.09
N TRP A 19 1.85 -15.79 -1.03
CA TRP A 19 2.51 -16.19 -2.28
C TRP A 19 1.60 -16.72 -3.37
N THR A 20 0.39 -17.19 -3.05
CA THR A 20 -0.56 -17.62 -4.10
C THR A 20 -1.16 -16.43 -4.86
N ASP A 21 -0.98 -15.20 -4.36
CA ASP A 21 -1.39 -13.94 -4.98
C ASP A 21 -0.34 -13.34 -5.93
N THR A 22 0.65 -14.13 -6.35
CA THR A 22 1.77 -13.68 -7.18
C THR A 22 1.65 -14.12 -8.65
N TRP A 23 2.39 -13.45 -9.54
CA TRP A 23 2.38 -13.77 -10.97
C TRP A 23 2.88 -15.18 -11.28
N PHE A 24 3.82 -15.70 -10.49
CA PHE A 24 4.37 -17.03 -10.69
C PHE A 24 3.46 -18.14 -10.13
N ALA A 25 2.57 -17.81 -9.20
CA ALA A 25 1.48 -18.70 -8.82
C ALA A 25 0.38 -18.74 -9.90
N GLY A 26 0.14 -17.61 -10.57
CA GLY A 26 -0.82 -17.46 -11.66
C GLY A 26 -2.28 -17.39 -11.21
N HIS A 27 -2.66 -18.20 -10.22
CA HIS A 27 -3.95 -18.14 -9.53
C HIS A 27 -3.82 -18.54 -8.05
N GLY A 28 -4.75 -18.09 -7.21
CA GLY A 28 -4.67 -18.35 -5.77
C GLY A 28 -5.77 -17.69 -4.96
N ALA A 29 -5.65 -17.82 -3.64
CA ALA A 29 -6.53 -17.13 -2.71
C ALA A 29 -5.77 -16.82 -1.42
N VAL A 30 -6.00 -15.63 -0.87
CA VAL A 30 -5.40 -15.18 0.38
C VAL A 30 -6.44 -14.63 1.33
N LEU A 31 -6.22 -14.82 2.62
CA LEU A 31 -6.98 -14.16 3.67
C LEU A 31 -6.03 -13.35 4.53
N ASN A 32 -6.34 -12.07 4.69
CA ASN A 32 -5.57 -11.15 5.51
C ASN A 32 -6.44 -10.22 6.37
N LEU A 33 -5.80 -9.58 7.33
CA LEU A 33 -6.42 -8.68 8.28
C LEU A 33 -5.73 -7.32 8.26
N ALA A 34 -6.50 -6.29 7.92
CA ALA A 34 -6.07 -4.91 8.04
C ALA A 34 -5.97 -4.51 9.52
N VAL A 35 -4.87 -3.88 9.93
CA VAL A 35 -4.63 -3.43 11.31
C VAL A 35 -4.12 -2.00 11.37
N THR A 36 -4.32 -1.39 12.53
CA THR A 36 -3.92 -0.02 12.87
C THR A 36 -3.00 -0.01 14.09
N PRO A 37 -2.12 1.01 14.26
CA PRO A 37 -1.96 2.18 13.39
C PRO A 37 -1.37 1.81 12.02
N GLY A 38 -1.89 2.46 10.98
CA GLY A 38 -1.45 2.27 9.60
C GLY A 38 -0.55 3.42 9.12
N VAL A 39 -0.63 3.72 7.83
CA VAL A 39 0.09 4.83 7.20
C VAL A 39 -0.84 6.02 7.03
N GLN A 40 -0.35 7.20 7.37
CA GLN A 40 -1.05 8.46 7.19
C GLN A 40 -0.36 9.30 6.12
N VAL A 41 -1.12 9.86 5.19
CA VAL A 41 -0.62 10.73 4.14
C VAL A 41 -1.40 12.04 4.16
N ARG A 42 -0.66 13.15 4.16
CA ARG A 42 -1.20 14.50 3.99
C ARG A 42 -0.67 15.08 2.68
N VAL A 43 -1.57 15.51 1.82
CA VAL A 43 -1.23 16.20 0.56
C VAL A 43 -1.75 17.63 0.61
N GLU A 44 -0.84 18.58 0.45
CA GLU A 44 -1.16 19.99 0.28
C GLU A 44 -0.94 20.39 -1.17
N ALA A 45 -2.01 20.75 -1.87
CA ALA A 45 -1.97 21.14 -3.28
C ALA A 45 -2.13 22.65 -3.44
N ARG A 46 -1.32 23.21 -4.34
CA ARG A 46 -1.30 24.64 -4.68
C ARG A 46 -1.09 24.84 -6.19
N PRO A 47 -1.50 25.97 -6.77
CA PRO A 47 -1.12 26.32 -8.13
C PRO A 47 0.41 26.37 -8.29
N PRO A 48 0.97 25.99 -9.45
CA PRO A 48 2.39 26.19 -9.72
C PRO A 48 2.75 27.68 -9.63
N ASP A 49 3.84 28.01 -8.94
CA ASP A 49 4.31 29.39 -8.70
C ASP A 49 5.80 29.58 -9.00
N GLY A 50 6.40 28.68 -9.80
CA GLY A 50 7.82 28.68 -10.12
C GLY A 50 8.73 28.01 -9.07
N GLY A 51 8.20 27.63 -7.91
CA GLY A 51 8.90 26.79 -6.95
C GLY A 51 8.90 25.29 -7.32
N PRO A 52 9.43 24.41 -6.46
CA PRO A 52 9.41 22.96 -6.70
C PRO A 52 7.97 22.45 -6.81
N SER A 53 7.69 21.69 -7.87
CA SER A 53 6.38 21.10 -8.13
C SER A 53 6.03 19.99 -7.14
N VAL A 54 7.03 19.33 -6.55
CA VAL A 54 6.85 18.24 -5.59
C VAL A 54 7.82 18.40 -4.43
N VAL A 55 7.29 18.34 -3.21
CA VAL A 55 8.06 18.28 -1.96
C VAL A 55 7.58 17.08 -1.18
N ILE A 56 8.49 16.19 -0.78
CA ILE A 56 8.17 14.96 -0.05
C ILE A 56 8.86 14.99 1.31
N GLU A 57 8.08 14.71 2.36
CA GLU A 57 8.56 14.57 3.72
C GLU A 57 8.06 13.24 4.27
N VAL A 58 8.97 12.44 4.82
CA VAL A 58 8.66 11.12 5.37
C VAL A 58 9.13 11.07 6.81
N GLU A 59 8.24 10.59 7.68
CA GLU A 59 8.48 10.37 9.10
C GLU A 59 8.07 8.94 9.44
N ASN A 60 8.94 8.18 10.08
CA ASN A 60 8.67 6.82 10.54
C ASN A 60 9.04 6.72 12.01
N GLU A 61 8.10 6.28 12.86
CA GLU A 61 8.32 6.13 14.31
C GLU A 61 8.87 7.41 14.98
N GLY A 62 8.42 8.58 14.51
CA GLY A 62 8.85 9.89 15.01
C GLY A 62 10.19 10.40 14.46
N GLU A 63 10.88 9.62 13.62
CA GLU A 63 12.12 10.01 12.97
C GLU A 63 11.89 10.49 11.54
N ARG A 64 12.45 11.66 11.20
CA ARG A 64 12.40 12.19 9.84
C ARG A 64 13.43 11.49 8.97
N LEU A 65 12.96 10.86 7.89
CA LEU A 65 13.81 10.20 6.93
C LEU A 65 14.26 11.20 5.85
N SER A 66 15.43 10.92 5.28
CA SER A 66 15.99 11.66 4.14
C SER A 66 16.45 10.69 3.08
N GLY A 67 16.13 10.96 1.82
CA GLY A 67 16.60 10.17 0.70
C GLY A 67 15.72 10.38 -0.53
N PRO A 68 16.10 9.74 -1.65
CA PRO A 68 15.17 9.59 -2.75
C PRO A 68 13.97 8.75 -2.29
N TYR A 69 12.79 9.02 -2.84
CA TYR A 69 11.59 8.25 -2.54
C TYR A 69 10.97 7.68 -3.82
N PRO A 70 11.62 6.71 -4.50
CA PRO A 70 11.17 6.25 -5.82
C PRO A 70 9.72 5.78 -5.82
N LEU A 71 9.28 5.14 -4.74
CA LEU A 71 7.90 4.69 -4.57
C LEU A 71 6.89 5.84 -4.52
N LEU A 72 7.19 6.89 -3.77
CA LEU A 72 6.34 8.08 -3.67
C LEU A 72 6.37 8.90 -4.97
N GLU A 73 7.55 9.03 -5.57
CA GLU A 73 7.74 9.72 -6.84
C GLU A 73 6.95 9.04 -7.96
N ALA A 74 7.04 7.72 -8.08
CA ALA A 74 6.28 6.94 -9.06
C ALA A 74 4.76 7.01 -8.84
N ALA A 75 4.31 7.03 -7.58
CA ALA A 75 2.89 7.20 -7.25
C ALA A 75 2.36 8.60 -7.64
N ILE A 76 3.17 9.65 -7.43
CA ILE A 76 2.83 11.01 -7.87
C ILE A 76 2.76 11.07 -9.41
N ASP A 77 3.67 10.39 -10.11
CA ASP A 77 3.67 10.34 -11.58
C ASP A 77 2.44 9.59 -12.13
N GLU A 78 2.05 8.48 -11.50
CA GLU A 78 0.83 7.73 -11.84
C GLU A 78 -0.44 8.59 -11.72
N SER A 79 -0.46 9.57 -10.80
CA SER A 79 -1.59 10.49 -10.64
C SER A 79 -1.72 11.53 -11.77
N ARG A 80 -0.67 11.75 -12.58
CA ARG A 80 -0.60 12.77 -13.64
C ARG A 80 -0.91 14.21 -13.18
N LEU A 81 -0.76 14.49 -11.88
CA LEU A 81 -1.09 15.80 -11.31
C LEU A 81 -0.04 16.88 -11.51
N ARG A 82 1.20 16.49 -11.84
CA ARG A 82 2.34 17.42 -11.96
C ARG A 82 2.13 18.51 -13.02
N ASP A 83 1.28 18.24 -14.00
CA ASP A 83 1.00 19.18 -15.10
C ASP A 83 0.08 20.34 -14.67
N HIS A 84 -0.54 20.23 -13.49
CA HIS A 84 -1.61 21.15 -13.07
C HIS A 84 -1.43 21.72 -11.67
N LEU A 85 -0.70 21.03 -10.79
CA LEU A 85 -0.56 21.40 -9.38
C LEU A 85 0.87 21.18 -8.87
N ALA A 86 1.30 22.07 -7.98
CA ALA A 86 2.41 21.79 -7.09
C ALA A 86 1.88 21.14 -5.80
N VAL A 87 2.56 20.10 -5.31
CA VAL A 87 2.13 19.31 -4.15
C VAL A 87 3.22 19.19 -3.10
N ARG A 88 2.84 19.30 -1.83
CA ARG A 88 3.65 18.88 -0.69
C ARG A 88 3.01 17.65 -0.06
N VAL A 89 3.77 16.56 -0.02
CA VAL A 89 3.36 15.26 0.50
C VAL A 89 4.09 15.02 1.82
N VAL A 90 3.33 14.74 2.88
CA VAL A 90 3.86 14.34 4.19
C VAL A 90 3.34 12.94 4.49
N VAL A 91 4.24 11.98 4.67
CA VAL A 91 3.94 10.59 4.99
C VAL A 91 4.38 10.29 6.42
N ARG A 92 3.51 9.65 7.19
CA ARG A 92 3.77 9.20 8.56
C ARG A 92 3.40 7.73 8.70
N SER A 93 4.30 6.94 9.27
CA SER A 93 4.07 5.53 9.61
C SER A 93 4.50 5.25 11.04
N ASP A 94 3.62 4.59 11.79
CA ASP A 94 3.94 4.04 13.11
C ASP A 94 4.35 2.56 13.02
N ALA A 95 4.13 1.91 11.87
CA ALA A 95 4.61 0.56 11.62
C ALA A 95 6.11 0.59 11.28
N PRO A 96 6.95 -0.26 11.92
CA PRO A 96 8.38 -0.29 11.66
C PRO A 96 8.70 -0.55 10.18
N MET A 97 9.74 0.12 9.68
CA MET A 97 10.20 -0.13 8.32
C MET A 97 10.66 -1.58 8.16
N GLY A 98 10.15 -2.24 7.12
CA GLY A 98 10.45 -3.65 6.90
C GLY A 98 9.74 -4.59 7.88
N ALA A 99 8.63 -4.20 8.49
CA ALA A 99 7.83 -5.11 9.34
C ALA A 99 7.15 -6.26 8.58
N SER A 100 7.27 -6.32 7.24
CA SER A 100 6.56 -7.29 6.39
C SER A 100 5.03 -7.22 6.48
N MET A 101 4.51 -6.04 6.81
CA MET A 101 3.07 -5.78 6.99
C MET A 101 2.42 -5.08 5.79
N GLY A 102 3.07 -5.08 4.62
CA GLY A 102 2.57 -4.35 3.44
C GLY A 102 2.63 -2.82 3.58
N THR A 103 3.57 -2.28 4.37
CA THR A 103 3.69 -0.83 4.61
C THR A 103 3.94 -0.04 3.32
N SER A 104 4.71 -0.57 2.36
CA SER A 104 4.95 0.10 1.07
C SER A 104 3.65 0.27 0.28
N ALA A 105 2.86 -0.79 0.18
CA ALA A 105 1.55 -0.76 -0.46
C ALA A 105 0.60 0.22 0.24
N ALA A 106 0.56 0.22 1.58
CA ALA A 106 -0.25 1.15 2.36
C ALA A 106 0.12 2.61 2.11
N VAL A 107 1.43 2.93 2.03
CA VAL A 107 1.94 4.25 1.64
C VAL A 107 1.40 4.66 0.27
N VAL A 108 1.52 3.79 -0.74
CA VAL A 108 1.10 4.10 -2.11
C VAL A 108 -0.42 4.25 -2.21
N VAL A 109 -1.19 3.35 -1.58
CA VAL A 109 -2.65 3.41 -1.57
C VAL A 109 -3.15 4.69 -0.91
N ALA A 110 -2.61 5.06 0.26
CA ALA A 110 -2.99 6.30 0.93
C ALA A 110 -2.64 7.54 0.09
N LEU A 111 -1.45 7.56 -0.52
CA LEU A 111 -1.03 8.66 -1.38
C LEU A 111 -1.89 8.78 -2.64
N LEU A 112 -2.11 7.70 -3.37
CA LEU A 112 -2.95 7.70 -4.57
C LEU A 112 -4.39 8.09 -4.22
N GLY A 113 -4.95 7.59 -3.12
CA GLY A 113 -6.28 8.02 -2.65
C GLY A 113 -6.35 9.51 -2.32
N ALA A 114 -5.30 10.07 -1.69
CA ALA A 114 -5.23 11.50 -1.40
C ALA A 114 -5.11 12.36 -2.68
N LEU A 115 -4.30 11.91 -3.65
CA LEU A 115 -4.11 12.58 -4.92
C LEU A 115 -5.37 12.52 -5.79
N ASP A 116 -6.01 11.35 -5.85
CA ASP A 116 -7.25 11.13 -6.59
C ASP A 116 -8.40 12.04 -6.09
N ALA A 117 -8.45 12.29 -4.78
CA ALA A 117 -9.40 13.22 -4.18
C ALA A 117 -9.20 14.70 -4.57
N LEU A 118 -8.07 15.05 -5.20
CA LEU A 118 -7.82 16.38 -5.75
C LEU A 118 -8.38 16.57 -7.16
N THR A 119 -8.73 15.49 -7.86
CA THR A 119 -9.23 15.48 -9.23
C THR A 119 -10.69 15.04 -9.34
N PRO A 120 -11.44 15.49 -10.36
CA PRO A 120 -12.73 14.88 -10.71
C PRO A 120 -12.55 13.42 -11.15
N GLY A 121 -13.52 12.55 -10.85
CA GLY A 121 -13.52 11.16 -11.34
C GLY A 121 -13.12 10.09 -10.34
N ARG A 122 -13.33 10.34 -9.03
CA ARG A 122 -12.92 9.49 -7.90
C ARG A 122 -12.86 7.99 -8.22
N ARG A 123 -11.66 7.41 -8.08
CA ARG A 123 -11.43 5.97 -8.18
C ARG A 123 -12.09 5.24 -7.02
N THR A 124 -12.59 4.04 -7.30
CA THR A 124 -12.98 3.05 -6.31
C THR A 124 -11.74 2.54 -5.56
N PRO A 125 -11.90 1.96 -4.35
CA PRO A 125 -10.79 1.36 -3.62
C PRO A 125 -10.01 0.32 -4.43
N LEU A 126 -10.70 -0.52 -5.21
CA LEU A 126 -10.06 -1.51 -6.07
C LEU A 126 -9.24 -0.88 -7.20
N GLU A 127 -9.71 0.23 -7.78
CA GLU A 127 -8.95 0.97 -8.79
C GLU A 127 -7.71 1.65 -8.20
N VAL A 128 -7.80 2.14 -6.95
CA VAL A 128 -6.63 2.65 -6.22
C VAL A 128 -5.63 1.53 -5.93
N ALA A 129 -6.10 0.36 -5.46
CA ALA A 129 -5.24 -0.81 -5.24
C ALA A 129 -4.54 -1.27 -6.53
N ALA A 130 -5.28 -1.35 -7.63
CA ALA A 130 -4.72 -1.72 -8.94
C ALA A 130 -3.69 -0.67 -9.43
N ALA A 131 -3.93 0.62 -9.18
CA ALA A 131 -2.95 1.66 -9.48
C ALA A 131 -1.70 1.56 -8.60
N ALA A 132 -1.87 1.25 -7.32
CA ALA A 132 -0.75 1.03 -6.40
C ALA A 132 0.11 -0.19 -6.81
N HIS A 133 -0.54 -1.26 -7.27
CA HIS A 133 0.14 -2.44 -7.79
C HIS A 133 0.98 -2.11 -9.03
N ARG A 134 0.42 -1.39 -10.01
CA ARG A 134 1.16 -0.92 -11.19
C ARG A 134 2.33 0.01 -10.86
N VAL A 135 2.23 0.80 -9.78
CA VAL A 135 3.35 1.64 -9.33
C VAL A 135 4.54 0.76 -8.91
N GLU A 136 4.29 -0.36 -8.22
CA GLU A 136 5.38 -1.27 -7.84
C GLU A 136 5.87 -2.11 -9.03
N THR A 137 4.98 -2.68 -9.82
CA THR A 137 5.36 -3.60 -10.91
C THR A 137 5.80 -2.87 -12.16
N ASP A 138 4.95 -2.02 -12.73
CA ASP A 138 5.14 -1.49 -14.09
C ASP A 138 6.10 -0.28 -14.08
N ARG A 139 6.01 0.57 -13.05
CA ARG A 139 6.85 1.78 -12.93
C ARG A 139 8.23 1.46 -12.34
N LEU A 140 8.29 0.58 -11.34
CA LEU A 140 9.51 0.29 -10.60
C LEU A 140 10.13 -1.08 -10.88
N GLY A 141 9.44 -1.96 -11.63
CA GLY A 141 9.96 -3.28 -11.97
C GLY A 141 10.07 -4.24 -10.79
N LEU A 142 9.37 -3.96 -9.68
CA LEU A 142 9.46 -4.75 -8.46
C LEU A 142 8.60 -6.01 -8.56
N GLN A 143 9.06 -7.06 -7.89
CA GLN A 143 8.25 -8.25 -7.65
C GLN A 143 7.24 -7.93 -6.55
N SER A 144 5.96 -8.11 -6.85
CA SER A 144 4.88 -7.82 -5.90
C SER A 144 3.71 -8.78 -6.14
N GLY A 145 3.12 -9.26 -5.04
CA GLY A 145 1.77 -9.84 -5.07
C GLY A 145 0.71 -8.75 -5.18
N ILE A 146 -0.54 -9.11 -4.96
CA ILE A 146 -1.67 -8.16 -4.99
C ILE A 146 -2.32 -7.95 -3.63
N GLN A 147 -2.00 -8.79 -2.64
CA GLN A 147 -2.72 -8.82 -1.37
C GLN A 147 -2.53 -7.54 -0.53
N ASP A 148 -1.35 -6.93 -0.60
CA ASP A 148 -0.97 -5.80 0.25
C ASP A 148 -1.77 -4.55 -0.12
N GLN A 149 -1.83 -4.24 -1.42
CA GLN A 149 -2.54 -3.09 -1.97
C GLN A 149 -4.05 -3.26 -1.83
N LEU A 150 -4.56 -4.48 -2.06
CA LEU A 150 -5.98 -4.80 -1.92
C LEU A 150 -6.44 -4.69 -0.46
N CYS A 151 -5.64 -5.19 0.49
CA CYS A 151 -5.94 -5.06 1.92
C CYS A 151 -5.89 -3.60 2.37
N ALA A 152 -4.86 -2.85 1.98
CA ALA A 152 -4.71 -1.44 2.32
C ALA A 152 -5.87 -0.58 1.79
N ALA A 153 -6.41 -0.90 0.61
CA ALA A 153 -7.53 -0.17 0.04
C ALA A 153 -8.89 -0.59 0.63
N SER A 154 -9.06 -1.87 0.98
CA SER A 154 -10.36 -2.44 1.38
C SER A 154 -10.63 -2.39 2.89
N GLY A 155 -9.58 -2.54 3.70
CA GLY A 155 -9.68 -2.67 5.15
C GLY A 155 -10.41 -3.94 5.63
N GLY A 156 -10.55 -4.10 6.95
CA GLY A 156 -11.22 -5.25 7.58
C GLY A 156 -10.50 -6.59 7.35
N ILE A 157 -11.24 -7.69 7.44
CA ILE A 157 -10.77 -9.01 6.98
C ILE A 157 -11.10 -9.12 5.50
N SER A 158 -10.09 -9.34 4.68
CA SER A 158 -10.26 -9.53 3.24
C SER A 158 -9.96 -10.97 2.87
N PHE A 159 -10.94 -11.64 2.25
CA PHE A 159 -10.71 -12.84 1.47
C PHE A 159 -10.58 -12.43 0.01
N ILE A 160 -9.41 -12.69 -0.56
CA ILE A 160 -9.02 -12.27 -1.90
C ILE A 160 -8.86 -13.51 -2.75
N GLU A 161 -9.59 -13.57 -3.85
CA GLU A 161 -9.52 -14.66 -4.82
C GLU A 161 -8.92 -14.13 -6.12
N MET A 162 -7.82 -14.72 -6.55
CA MET A 162 -7.10 -14.34 -7.76
C MET A 162 -7.22 -15.46 -8.80
N PRO A 163 -8.27 -15.47 -9.64
CA PRO A 163 -8.43 -16.49 -10.66
C PRO A 163 -7.37 -16.41 -11.76
N ALA A 164 -6.81 -15.22 -12.01
CA ALA A 164 -5.73 -15.00 -12.95
C ALA A 164 -4.97 -13.72 -12.58
N TYR A 165 -3.68 -13.83 -12.25
CA TYR A 165 -2.88 -12.67 -11.88
C TYR A 165 -2.88 -11.57 -12.97
N PRO A 166 -3.00 -10.27 -12.61
CA PRO A 166 -3.23 -9.71 -11.28
C PRO A 166 -4.72 -9.47 -10.94
N SER A 167 -5.64 -10.03 -11.74
CA SER A 167 -7.08 -9.87 -11.54
C SER A 167 -7.57 -10.64 -10.32
N ALA A 168 -8.26 -9.95 -9.42
CA ALA A 168 -8.81 -10.55 -8.22
C ALA A 168 -10.15 -9.94 -7.79
N THR A 169 -10.89 -10.71 -7.03
CA THR A 169 -12.09 -10.27 -6.30
C THR A 169 -11.80 -10.21 -4.82
N VAL A 170 -12.33 -9.19 -4.15
CA VAL A 170 -12.19 -9.01 -2.70
C VAL A 170 -13.54 -9.16 -2.05
N THR A 171 -13.65 -10.12 -1.14
CA THR A 171 -14.81 -10.30 -0.26
C THR A 171 -14.40 -9.88 1.15
N ARG A 172 -15.02 -8.82 1.67
CA ARG A 172 -14.86 -8.46 3.08
C ARG A 172 -15.68 -9.39 3.93
N LEU A 173 -15.06 -10.04 4.92
CA LEU A 173 -15.78 -10.89 5.85
C LEU A 173 -16.43 -10.02 6.92
N ASP A 174 -17.75 -10.06 6.97
CA ASP A 174 -18.52 -9.47 8.05
C ASP A 174 -18.56 -10.47 9.22
N VAL A 175 -17.90 -10.12 10.31
CA VAL A 175 -17.88 -10.94 11.53
C VAL A 175 -18.48 -10.14 12.67
N ALA A 176 -19.23 -10.83 13.53
CA ALA A 176 -19.91 -10.18 14.66
C ALA A 176 -18.90 -9.46 15.56
N ASP A 177 -19.29 -8.31 16.12
CA ASP A 177 -18.44 -7.50 17.00
C ASP A 177 -17.82 -8.33 18.13
N ALA A 178 -18.56 -9.28 18.71
CA ALA A 178 -18.04 -10.16 19.76
C ALA A 178 -16.85 -11.00 19.28
N ALA A 179 -16.87 -11.50 18.04
CA ALA A 179 -15.76 -12.25 17.45
C ALA A 179 -14.57 -11.33 17.17
N TRP A 180 -14.82 -10.11 16.71
CA TRP A 180 -13.78 -9.10 16.52
C TRP A 180 -13.05 -8.75 17.81
N HIS A 181 -13.80 -8.48 18.89
CA HIS A 181 -13.22 -8.17 20.20
C HIS A 181 -12.43 -9.35 20.77
N GLU A 182 -12.93 -10.57 20.61
CA GLU A 182 -12.21 -11.75 21.09
C GLU A 182 -10.93 -12.01 20.30
N LEU A 183 -10.94 -11.72 18.99
CA LEU A 183 -9.75 -11.78 18.16
C LEU A 183 -8.71 -10.73 18.61
N ASP A 184 -9.11 -9.47 18.75
CA ASP A 184 -8.25 -8.37 19.19
C ASP A 184 -7.57 -8.68 20.54
N ARG A 185 -8.35 -9.21 21.50
CA ARG A 185 -7.82 -9.60 22.83
C ARG A 185 -6.84 -10.77 22.81
N ARG A 186 -6.79 -11.55 21.74
CA ARG A 186 -5.96 -12.77 21.62
C ARG A 186 -4.81 -12.62 20.62
N LEU A 187 -4.70 -11.48 19.95
CA LEU A 187 -3.63 -11.20 19.02
C LEU A 187 -2.46 -10.50 19.74
N LEU A 188 -1.25 -10.98 19.46
CA LEU A 188 -0.01 -10.33 19.86
C LEU A 188 0.85 -10.16 18.61
N LEU A 189 1.30 -8.94 18.35
CA LEU A 189 2.23 -8.63 17.28
C LEU A 189 3.62 -8.41 17.86
N VAL A 190 4.61 -9.12 17.32
CA VAL A 190 6.01 -9.03 17.75
C VAL A 190 6.89 -8.70 16.55
N PHE A 191 7.60 -7.57 16.62
CA PHE A 191 8.58 -7.20 15.61
C PHE A 191 9.95 -7.76 15.98
N LEU A 192 10.50 -8.64 15.13
CA LEU A 192 11.78 -9.32 15.36
C LEU A 192 12.96 -8.69 14.62
N GLY A 193 12.72 -7.63 13.85
CA GLY A 193 13.72 -6.96 13.05
C GLY A 193 13.29 -6.73 11.61
N PRO A 194 14.03 -5.90 10.86
CA PRO A 194 13.63 -5.47 9.54
C PRO A 194 13.78 -6.59 8.51
N HIS A 195 12.77 -6.71 7.65
CA HIS A 195 12.72 -7.57 6.48
C HIS A 195 12.86 -6.75 5.20
N ARG A 196 13.52 -7.30 4.18
CA ARG A 196 13.55 -6.76 2.82
C ARG A 196 12.83 -7.73 1.89
N SER A 197 11.79 -7.24 1.21
CA SER A 197 10.90 -8.08 0.39
C SER A 197 11.55 -8.55 -0.92
N SER A 198 12.33 -7.71 -1.61
CA SER A 198 12.90 -8.07 -2.91
C SER A 198 13.80 -9.30 -2.87
N PRO A 199 14.76 -9.42 -1.92
CA PRO A 199 15.60 -10.61 -1.82
C PRO A 199 14.81 -11.90 -1.57
N VAL A 200 13.70 -11.83 -0.83
CA VAL A 200 12.87 -13.01 -0.56
C VAL A 200 12.10 -13.44 -1.81
N HIS A 201 11.55 -12.48 -2.58
CA HIS A 201 10.93 -12.80 -3.87
C HIS A 201 11.94 -13.44 -4.84
N GLU A 202 13.13 -12.85 -4.97
CA GLU A 202 14.20 -13.38 -5.83
C GLU A 202 14.58 -14.82 -5.44
N GLN A 203 14.71 -15.09 -4.14
CA GLN A 203 15.01 -16.42 -3.63
C GLN A 203 13.91 -17.44 -3.96
N VAL A 204 12.64 -17.08 -3.77
CA VAL A 204 11.50 -17.97 -4.08
C VAL A 204 11.42 -18.25 -5.58
N ILE A 205 11.54 -17.22 -6.41
CA ILE A 205 11.49 -17.34 -7.87
C ILE A 205 12.65 -18.22 -8.37
N ALA A 206 13.87 -18.00 -7.89
CA ALA A 206 15.02 -18.81 -8.24
C ALA A 206 14.82 -20.29 -7.85
N GLY A 207 14.23 -20.55 -6.68
CA GLY A 207 13.92 -21.90 -6.22
C GLY A 207 12.85 -22.62 -7.06
N LEU A 208 11.92 -21.88 -7.64
CA LEU A 208 10.90 -22.41 -8.56
C LEU A 208 11.49 -22.69 -9.96
N ALA A 209 12.37 -21.82 -10.46
CA ALA A 209 13.02 -21.99 -11.75
C ALA A 209 14.01 -23.16 -11.81
N ALA A 210 14.49 -23.62 -10.66
CA ALA A 210 15.42 -24.75 -10.54
C ALA A 210 14.73 -26.14 -10.54
N ARG A 211 13.41 -26.19 -10.71
CA ARG A 211 12.59 -27.42 -10.77
C ARG A 211 12.13 -27.68 -12.20
#